data_AF-A0A432EHY8-F1
#
_entry.id   AF-A0A432EHY8-F1
#
_cell.length_a   1.000
_cell.length_b   1.000
_cell.length_c   1.000
_cell.angle_alpha   90.00
_cell.angle_beta   90.00
_cell.angle_gamma   90.00
#
_symmetry.space_group_name_H-M   'P 1'
#
loop_
_entity.id
_entity.type
_entity.pdbx_description
1 polymer ?
#
loop_
_entity_poly.entity_id
_entity_poly.type
_entity_poly.pdbx_seq_one_letter_code
_entity_poly.pdbx_strand_id
1 'polypeptide(L)'
;MLKTLEKLIKIKELEKLIELQKLENIKHEIKLIESEKKKYFQLLEDKLKNVASARDLREIALLSQGVRLLEKKQREKSKHLKRQEDRVKKLNLEHKILSSYLERKREEMTKEELKREERERSYNHLLKKSYGKFLLILVGFVFIPIVGWGEEKTLPYQEKLIKPYLQKLNSEFEKLSEELLKSFKALEKKEKQLEEKKKFILQKEEELRKLLDKAINLEREERERNNKKVEKLLRIIAKADPDSAGETLSQVKPEIAGEVLIKLPNIRKAGEILSSMDPESAGKVIEYLMRKKEKLTATPVRKKIEGILKYVEGENL
;
A
#
# COMPACT_ATOMS: atom_id res chain seq x y z
N MET A 1 16.67 39.98 5.20
CA MET A 1 15.37 39.63 5.84
C MET A 1 14.31 39.21 4.81
N LEU A 2 13.97 40.05 3.82
CA LEU A 2 12.97 39.71 2.78
C LEU A 2 13.27 38.43 1.99
N LYS A 3 14.50 38.28 1.48
CA LYS A 3 14.94 37.07 0.76
C LYS A 3 14.78 35.78 1.60
N THR A 4 14.92 35.87 2.92
CA THR A 4 14.74 34.72 3.83
C THR A 4 13.27 34.35 3.97
N LEU A 5 12.39 35.36 4.07
CA LEU A 5 10.95 35.17 4.17
C LEU A 5 10.35 34.62 2.86
N GLU A 6 10.83 35.09 1.70
CA GLU A 6 10.44 34.56 0.39
C GLU A 6 10.83 33.08 0.21
N LYS A 7 12.02 32.70 0.67
CA LYS A 7 12.45 31.28 0.67
C LYS A 7 11.54 30.44 1.57
N LEU A 8 11.16 30.96 2.75
CA LEU A 8 10.28 30.27 3.69
C LEU A 8 8.88 30.03 3.09
N ILE A 9 8.33 31.03 2.38
CA ILE A 9 7.05 30.91 1.67
C ILE A 9 7.11 29.82 0.60
N LYS A 10 8.17 29.79 -0.22
CA LYS A 10 8.37 28.74 -1.24
C LYS A 10 8.46 27.35 -0.63
N ILE A 11 9.15 27.20 0.50
CA ILE A 11 9.22 25.92 1.22
C ILE A 11 7.83 25.49 1.68
N LYS A 12 7.03 26.41 2.23
CA LYS A 12 5.66 26.12 2.65
C LYS A 12 4.73 25.75 1.49
N GLU A 13 4.93 26.33 0.31
CA GLU A 13 4.24 25.92 -0.91
C GLU A 13 4.58 24.49 -1.31
N LEU A 14 5.86 24.11 -1.27
CA LEU A 14 6.30 22.74 -1.55
C LEU A 14 5.74 21.74 -0.53
N GLU A 15 5.78 22.06 0.77
CA GLU A 15 5.16 21.24 1.82
C GLU A 15 3.67 21.01 1.54
N LYS A 16 2.95 22.07 1.15
CA LYS A 16 1.53 21.99 0.77
C LYS A 16 1.32 21.07 -0.43
N LEU A 17 2.12 21.19 -1.48
CA LEU A 17 1.99 20.34 -2.68
C LEU A 17 2.20 18.85 -2.35
N ILE A 18 3.19 18.55 -1.52
CA ILE A 18 3.46 17.18 -1.05
C ILE A 18 2.26 16.63 -0.26
N GLU A 19 1.70 17.43 0.67
CA GLU A 19 0.55 16.98 1.46
C GLU A 19 -0.73 16.85 0.62
N LEU A 20 -0.92 17.70 -0.41
CA LEU A 20 -2.01 17.56 -1.37
C LEU A 20 -1.89 16.26 -2.18
N GLN A 21 -0.69 15.91 -2.65
CA GLN A 21 -0.47 14.66 -3.35
C GLN A 21 -0.76 13.44 -2.46
N LYS A 22 -0.33 13.46 -1.18
CA LYS A 22 -0.66 12.41 -0.20
C LYS A 22 -2.16 12.28 0.00
N LEU A 23 -2.87 13.40 0.09
CA LEU A 23 -4.32 13.45 0.25
C LEU A 23 -5.04 12.87 -0.95
N GLU A 24 -4.59 13.17 -2.17
CA GLU A 24 -5.12 12.60 -3.40
C GLU A 24 -4.91 11.07 -3.48
N ASN A 25 -3.71 10.60 -3.12
CA ASN A 25 -3.42 9.16 -3.03
C ASN A 25 -4.37 8.45 -2.05
N ILE A 26 -4.62 9.02 -0.87
CA ILE A 26 -5.57 8.44 0.10
C ILE A 26 -7.00 8.43 -0.46
N LYS A 27 -7.42 9.48 -1.17
CA LYS A 27 -8.74 9.50 -1.85
C LYS A 27 -8.85 8.40 -2.90
N HIS A 28 -7.79 8.17 -3.67
CA HIS A 28 -7.75 7.10 -4.66
C HIS A 28 -7.85 5.71 -4.00
N GLU A 29 -7.11 5.47 -2.92
CA GLU A 29 -7.17 4.21 -2.17
C GLU A 29 -8.57 3.95 -1.58
N ILE A 30 -9.25 4.98 -1.07
CA ILE A 30 -10.63 4.85 -0.57
C ILE A 30 -11.57 4.45 -1.71
N LYS A 31 -11.45 5.08 -2.89
CA LYS A 31 -12.24 4.70 -4.07
C LYS A 31 -12.00 3.25 -4.50
N LEU A 32 -10.76 2.77 -4.45
CA LEU A 32 -10.44 1.37 -4.73
C LEU A 32 -11.15 0.43 -3.74
N ILE A 33 -11.08 0.73 -2.44
CA ILE A 33 -11.76 -0.05 -1.40
C ILE A 33 -13.29 -0.06 -1.62
N GLU A 34 -13.88 1.07 -1.99
CA GLU A 34 -15.30 1.16 -2.33
C GLU A 34 -15.67 0.27 -3.53
N SER A 35 -14.83 0.26 -4.56
CA SER A 35 -15.03 -0.58 -5.74
C SER A 35 -14.93 -2.08 -5.40
N GLU A 36 -13.97 -2.47 -4.56
CA GLU A 36 -13.83 -3.85 -4.08
C GLU A 36 -15.03 -4.25 -3.22
N LYS A 37 -15.42 -3.41 -2.25
CA LYS A 37 -16.59 -3.64 -1.41
C LYS A 37 -17.85 -3.87 -2.28
N LYS A 38 -18.07 -3.05 -3.32
CA LYS A 38 -19.20 -3.21 -4.25
C LYS A 38 -19.20 -4.59 -4.93
N LYS A 39 -18.03 -5.07 -5.38
CA LYS A 39 -17.89 -6.42 -5.97
C LYS A 39 -18.25 -7.52 -4.96
N TYR A 40 -17.76 -7.41 -3.73
CA TYR A 40 -18.10 -8.36 -2.65
C TYR A 40 -19.59 -8.35 -2.31
N PHE A 41 -20.23 -7.17 -2.29
CA PHE A 41 -21.67 -7.05 -2.09
C PHE A 41 -22.47 -7.72 -3.21
N GLN A 42 -22.10 -7.50 -4.47
CA GLN A 42 -22.75 -8.17 -5.61
C GLN A 42 -22.63 -9.70 -5.52
N LEU A 43 -21.43 -10.22 -5.25
CA LEU A 43 -21.21 -11.65 -5.05
C LEU A 43 -22.04 -12.22 -3.89
N LEU A 44 -22.18 -11.44 -2.82
CA LEU A 44 -22.94 -11.84 -1.64
C LEU A 44 -24.45 -11.84 -1.93
N GLU A 45 -24.98 -10.85 -2.66
CA GLU A 45 -26.37 -10.81 -3.14
C GLU A 45 -26.69 -11.98 -4.08
N ASP A 46 -25.80 -12.26 -5.03
CA ASP A 46 -25.99 -13.35 -6.00
C ASP A 46 -25.98 -14.72 -5.32
N LYS A 47 -25.14 -14.91 -4.30
CA LYS A 47 -25.16 -16.13 -3.48
C LYS A 47 -26.38 -16.23 -2.58
N LEU A 48 -26.82 -15.11 -1.98
CA LEU A 48 -28.03 -15.09 -1.16
C LEU A 48 -29.29 -15.48 -1.94
N LYS A 49 -29.36 -15.13 -3.23
CA LYS A 49 -30.49 -15.53 -4.10
C LYS A 49 -30.54 -17.03 -4.41
N ASN A 50 -29.41 -17.74 -4.29
CA ASN A 50 -29.26 -19.13 -4.73
C ASN A 50 -28.78 -20.07 -3.61
N VAL A 51 -29.15 -19.80 -2.35
CA VAL A 51 -28.73 -20.64 -1.23
C VAL A 51 -29.46 -21.98 -1.26
N ALA A 52 -28.73 -23.06 -1.53
CA ALA A 52 -29.28 -24.42 -1.57
C ALA A 52 -28.59 -25.37 -0.59
N SER A 53 -27.44 -24.98 0.00
CA SER A 53 -26.64 -25.87 0.83
C SER A 53 -25.97 -25.17 2.03
N ALA A 54 -25.59 -25.98 3.02
CA ALA A 54 -24.76 -25.54 4.14
C ALA A 54 -23.38 -25.02 3.71
N ARG A 55 -22.88 -25.45 2.54
CA ARG A 55 -21.66 -24.92 1.94
C ARG A 55 -21.86 -23.48 1.46
N ASP A 56 -22.99 -23.18 0.83
CA ASP A 56 -23.32 -21.82 0.39
C ASP A 56 -23.42 -20.85 1.57
N LEU A 57 -23.98 -21.31 2.70
CA LEU A 57 -24.03 -20.53 3.95
C LEU A 57 -22.63 -20.20 4.49
N ARG A 58 -21.67 -21.14 4.42
CA ARG A 58 -20.27 -20.89 4.81
C ARG A 58 -19.62 -19.88 3.88
N GLU A 59 -19.84 -19.99 2.57
CA GLU A 59 -19.29 -19.04 1.59
C GLU A 59 -19.87 -17.63 1.77
N ILE A 60 -21.16 -17.51 2.08
CA ILE A 60 -21.80 -16.23 2.43
C ILE A 60 -21.21 -15.63 3.71
N ALA A 61 -20.96 -16.46 4.73
CA ALA A 61 -20.30 -15.99 5.96
C ALA A 61 -18.89 -15.45 5.70
N LEU A 62 -18.11 -16.12 4.84
CA LEU A 62 -16.77 -15.67 4.44
C LEU A 62 -16.83 -14.35 3.65
N LEU A 63 -17.75 -14.22 2.69
CA LEU A 63 -17.93 -12.97 1.94
C LEU A 63 -18.38 -11.83 2.87
N SER A 64 -19.27 -12.09 3.82
CA SER A 64 -19.72 -11.11 4.82
C SER A 64 -18.56 -10.64 5.71
N GLN A 65 -17.68 -11.56 6.12
CA GLN A 65 -16.47 -11.23 6.86
C GLN A 65 -15.52 -10.37 6.01
N GLY A 66 -15.35 -10.69 4.73
CA GLY A 66 -14.58 -9.89 3.77
C GLY A 66 -15.10 -8.46 3.66
N VAL A 67 -16.42 -8.28 3.55
CA VAL A 67 -17.08 -6.96 3.55
C VAL A 67 -16.77 -6.20 4.84
N ARG A 68 -16.91 -6.81 6.02
CA ARG A 68 -16.63 -6.17 7.31
C ARG A 68 -15.18 -5.71 7.43
N LEU A 69 -14.22 -6.50 6.93
CA LEU A 69 -12.81 -6.14 6.90
C LEU A 69 -12.55 -4.93 5.99
N LEU A 70 -13.16 -4.91 4.80
CA LEU A 70 -13.07 -3.77 3.88
C LEU A 70 -13.68 -2.50 4.49
N GLU A 71 -14.80 -2.61 5.20
CA GLU A 71 -15.41 -1.48 5.92
C GLU A 71 -14.51 -0.93 7.04
N LYS A 72 -13.86 -1.82 7.80
CA LYS A 72 -12.89 -1.40 8.83
C LYS A 72 -11.73 -0.64 8.19
N LYS A 73 -11.17 -1.17 7.10
CA LYS A 73 -10.09 -0.55 6.33
C LYS A 73 -10.51 0.81 5.75
N GLN A 74 -11.73 0.90 5.22
CA GLN A 74 -12.31 2.16 4.73
C GLN A 74 -12.40 3.19 5.86
N ARG A 75 -12.95 2.82 7.03
CA ARG A 75 -13.06 3.72 8.19
C ARG A 75 -11.70 4.23 8.67
N GLU A 76 -10.70 3.37 8.72
CA GLU A 76 -9.33 3.75 9.08
C GLU A 76 -8.77 4.76 8.06
N LYS A 77 -8.89 4.48 6.76
CA LYS A 77 -8.44 5.38 5.71
C LYS A 77 -9.20 6.71 5.71
N SER A 78 -10.50 6.73 5.97
CA SER A 78 -11.28 7.96 6.12
C SER A 78 -10.81 8.81 7.31
N LYS A 79 -10.42 8.18 8.43
CA LYS A 79 -9.79 8.90 9.55
C LYS A 79 -8.44 9.50 9.14
N HIS A 80 -7.63 8.76 8.38
CA HIS A 80 -6.37 9.27 7.84
C HIS A 80 -6.59 10.43 6.85
N LEU A 81 -7.60 10.33 5.98
CA LEU A 81 -7.98 11.39 5.06
C LEU A 81 -8.30 12.69 5.80
N LYS A 82 -9.16 12.61 6.83
CA LYS A 82 -9.54 13.77 7.64
C LYS A 82 -8.33 14.44 8.30
N ARG A 83 -7.42 13.65 8.88
CA ARG A 83 -6.16 14.16 9.46
C ARG A 83 -5.29 14.88 8.43
N GLN A 84 -5.23 14.36 7.20
CA GLN A 84 -4.48 14.99 6.12
C GLN A 84 -5.16 16.26 5.60
N GLU A 85 -6.49 16.28 5.49
CA GLU A 85 -7.25 17.48 5.16
C GLU A 85 -6.99 18.61 6.17
N ASP A 86 -7.00 18.29 7.46
CA ASP A 86 -6.72 19.27 8.52
C ASP A 86 -5.27 19.80 8.46
N ARG A 87 -4.30 18.95 8.10
CA ARG A 87 -2.91 19.37 7.86
C ARG A 87 -2.78 20.32 6.69
N VAL A 88 -3.43 20.02 5.56
CA VAL A 88 -3.44 20.92 4.39
C VAL A 88 -4.10 22.26 4.73
N LYS A 89 -5.20 22.25 5.49
CA LYS A 89 -5.83 23.49 5.98
C LYS A 89 -4.89 24.33 6.84
N LYS A 90 -4.17 23.69 7.77
CA LYS A 90 -3.19 24.37 8.62
C LYS A 90 -2.05 24.98 7.79
N LEU A 91 -1.49 24.24 6.84
CA LEU A 91 -0.45 24.75 5.95
C LEU A 91 -0.93 25.91 5.07
N ASN A 92 -2.18 25.87 4.60
CA ASN A 92 -2.78 27.01 3.89
C ASN A 92 -2.86 28.26 4.76
N LEU A 93 -3.23 28.10 6.03
CA LEU A 93 -3.30 29.22 6.96
C LEU A 93 -1.90 29.79 7.24
N GLU A 94 -0.92 28.92 7.50
CA GLU A 94 0.48 29.32 7.71
C GLU A 94 1.04 30.08 6.50
N HIS A 95 0.82 29.56 5.28
CA HIS A 95 1.23 30.22 4.04
C HIS A 95 0.58 31.60 3.89
N LYS A 96 -0.73 31.73 4.15
CA LYS A 96 -1.45 33.01 4.11
C LYS A 96 -0.91 34.02 5.12
N ILE A 97 -0.59 33.59 6.34
CA ILE A 97 -0.01 34.48 7.37
C ILE A 97 1.36 34.98 6.91
N LEU A 98 2.20 34.10 6.36
CA LEU A 98 3.54 34.43 5.89
C LEU A 98 3.51 35.36 4.68
N SER A 99 2.61 35.15 3.72
CA SER A 99 2.45 36.03 2.56
C SER A 99 1.98 37.42 2.98
N SER A 100 0.97 37.51 3.86
CA SER A 100 0.51 38.80 4.40
C SER A 100 1.55 39.51 5.26
N TYR A 101 2.48 38.78 5.88
CA TYR A 101 3.62 39.39 6.59
C TYR A 101 4.69 39.90 5.62
N LEU A 102 4.96 39.16 4.53
CA LEU A 102 5.87 39.60 3.46
C LEU A 102 5.37 40.90 2.82
N GLU A 103 4.09 40.98 2.51
CA GLU A 103 3.45 42.16 1.92
C GLU A 103 3.60 43.37 2.84
N ARG A 104 3.22 43.24 4.12
CA ARG A 104 3.39 44.31 5.11
C ARG A 104 4.85 44.77 5.24
N LYS A 105 5.80 43.83 5.24
CA LYS A 105 7.23 44.17 5.30
C LYS A 105 7.72 44.89 4.03
N ARG A 106 7.18 44.57 2.86
CA ARG A 106 7.49 45.29 1.62
C ARG A 106 6.93 46.71 1.66
N GLU A 107 5.69 46.90 2.13
CA GLU A 107 5.08 48.23 2.29
C GLU A 107 5.80 49.11 3.31
N GLU A 108 6.30 48.54 4.40
CA GLU A 108 7.11 49.26 5.38
C GLU A 108 8.41 49.77 4.75
N MET A 109 9.12 48.93 3.99
CA MET A 109 10.35 49.36 3.32
C MET A 109 10.09 50.42 2.25
N THR A 110 9.03 50.31 1.45
CA THR A 110 8.71 51.35 0.45
C THR A 110 8.33 52.68 1.11
N LYS A 111 7.60 52.64 2.24
CA LYS A 111 7.30 53.85 3.04
C LYS A 111 8.57 54.45 3.64
N GLU A 112 9.51 53.64 4.10
CA GLU A 112 10.81 54.13 4.60
C GLU A 112 11.67 54.75 3.49
N GLU A 113 11.67 54.15 2.29
CA GLU A 113 12.34 54.68 1.10
C GLU A 113 11.74 56.03 0.69
N LEU A 114 10.40 56.13 0.62
CA LEU A 114 9.71 57.40 0.38
C LEU A 114 10.06 58.47 1.42
N LYS A 115 10.10 58.11 2.71
CA LYS A 115 10.55 59.03 3.78
C LYS A 115 12.03 59.40 3.70
N ARG A 116 12.89 58.55 3.13
CA ARG A 116 14.30 58.90 2.86
C ARG A 116 14.39 59.87 1.70
N GLU A 117 13.68 59.62 0.60
CA GLU A 117 13.62 60.54 -0.54
C GLU A 117 13.04 61.91 -0.16
N GLU A 118 11.98 61.97 0.64
CA GLU A 118 11.42 63.23 1.14
C GLU A 118 12.41 64.00 2.01
N ARG A 119 13.18 63.29 2.86
CA ARG A 119 14.27 63.88 3.64
C ARG A 119 15.39 64.40 2.73
N GLU A 120 15.79 63.64 1.71
CA GLU A 120 16.81 64.08 0.75
C GLU A 120 16.34 65.25 -0.12
N ARG A 121 15.07 65.27 -0.56
CA ARG A 121 14.48 66.42 -1.27
C ARG A 121 14.38 67.64 -0.38
N SER A 122 14.00 67.47 0.89
CA SER A 122 13.98 68.55 1.88
C SER A 122 15.37 69.08 2.16
N TYR A 123 16.36 68.19 2.30
CA TYR A 123 17.77 68.56 2.49
C TYR A 123 18.32 69.29 1.25
N ASN A 124 18.05 68.79 0.05
CA ASN A 124 18.42 69.43 -1.21
C ASN A 124 17.72 70.78 -1.41
N HIS A 125 16.47 70.93 -0.98
CA HIS A 125 15.75 72.20 -1.01
C HIS A 125 16.36 73.20 -0.01
N LEU A 126 16.72 72.76 1.20
CA LEU A 126 17.39 73.59 2.21
C LEU A 126 18.81 73.99 1.76
N LEU A 127 19.57 73.09 1.13
CA LEU A 127 20.87 73.39 0.53
C LEU A 127 20.73 74.44 -0.58
N LYS A 128 19.80 74.28 -1.53
CA LYS A 128 19.59 75.28 -2.60
C LYS A 128 19.16 76.66 -2.09
N LYS A 129 18.42 76.74 -0.98
CA LYS A 129 17.95 78.02 -0.40
C LYS A 129 19.02 78.69 0.49
N SER A 130 19.93 77.90 1.07
CA SER A 130 20.99 78.38 1.96
C SER A 130 22.30 78.70 1.24
N TYR A 131 22.69 77.99 0.17
CA TYR A 131 23.97 78.25 -0.51
C TYR A 131 24.09 79.62 -1.18
N GLY A 132 22.97 80.27 -1.53
CA GLY A 132 22.98 81.65 -2.02
C GLY A 132 23.26 82.71 -0.94
N LYS A 133 23.10 82.37 0.34
CA LYS A 133 23.29 83.31 1.47
C LYS A 133 24.47 82.92 2.38
N PHE A 134 24.83 81.65 2.47
CA PHE A 134 25.91 81.16 3.33
C PHE A 134 27.32 81.34 2.75
N LEU A 135 27.46 81.52 1.42
CA LEU A 135 28.76 81.79 0.78
C LEU A 135 29.34 83.17 1.15
N LEU A 136 28.49 84.12 1.58
CA LEU A 136 28.91 85.43 2.11
C LEU A 136 29.33 85.40 3.59
N ILE A 137 28.91 84.38 4.35
CA ILE A 137 29.20 84.27 5.79
C ILE A 137 30.48 83.44 6.04
N LEU A 138 30.82 82.53 5.11
CA LEU A 138 31.99 81.63 5.21
C LEU A 138 33.36 82.31 5.02
N VAL A 139 33.41 83.58 4.58
CA VAL A 139 34.65 84.38 4.56
C VAL A 139 34.90 85.09 5.90
N GLY A 140 33.90 85.18 6.80
CA GLY A 140 33.99 85.95 8.04
C GLY A 140 34.15 85.15 9.34
N PHE A 141 34.17 83.81 9.30
CA PHE A 141 34.16 82.97 10.51
C PHE A 141 35.25 81.88 10.50
N VAL A 142 36.42 82.21 9.95
CA VAL A 142 37.67 81.62 10.43
C VAL A 142 37.95 82.25 11.80
N PHE A 143 38.16 81.43 12.83
CA PHE A 143 38.36 81.75 14.26
C PHE A 143 37.11 81.68 15.17
N ILE A 144 36.83 80.48 15.70
CA ILE A 144 36.72 80.12 17.15
C ILE A 144 36.55 78.58 17.25
N PRO A 145 37.17 77.88 18.23
CA PRO A 145 37.23 76.42 18.27
C PRO A 145 36.04 75.75 18.99
N ILE A 146 35.79 74.51 18.55
CA ILE A 146 35.01 73.37 19.07
C ILE A 146 34.51 73.49 20.51
N VAL A 147 33.17 73.43 20.74
CA VAL A 147 32.49 72.53 21.70
C VAL A 147 31.02 72.35 21.30
N GLY A 148 30.57 71.10 21.18
CA GLY A 148 29.23 70.71 21.67
C GLY A 148 28.08 70.57 20.67
N TRP A 149 27.53 69.35 20.65
CA TRP A 149 26.12 68.99 20.45
C TRP A 149 25.67 68.55 19.05
N GLY A 150 25.14 67.32 19.03
CA GLY A 150 24.43 66.71 17.90
C GLY A 150 24.20 65.22 18.12
N GLU A 151 23.64 64.84 19.28
CA GLU A 151 23.12 63.49 19.47
C GLU A 151 21.99 63.21 18.46
N GLU A 152 22.27 62.42 17.43
CA GLU A 152 21.22 61.66 16.75
C GLU A 152 20.75 60.55 17.69
N LYS A 153 19.70 60.84 18.46
CA LYS A 153 18.92 59.83 19.18
C LYS A 153 18.19 58.94 18.17
N THR A 154 18.90 57.97 17.61
CA THR A 154 18.30 56.74 17.11
C THR A 154 18.10 55.82 18.32
N LEU A 155 16.85 55.41 18.57
CA LEU A 155 16.40 54.70 19.76
C LEU A 155 17.23 53.42 20.07
N PRO A 156 18.13 53.43 21.07
CA PRO A 156 18.97 52.27 21.43
C PRO A 156 18.21 51.20 22.23
N TYR A 157 16.91 51.40 22.49
CA TYR A 157 16.08 50.52 23.31
C TYR A 157 15.55 49.30 22.55
N GLN A 158 15.37 49.39 21.22
CA GLN A 158 14.84 48.28 20.42
C GLN A 158 15.91 47.24 20.05
N GLU A 159 17.15 47.65 19.75
CA GLU A 159 18.23 46.70 19.44
C GLU A 159 18.58 45.79 20.63
N LYS A 160 18.59 46.33 21.86
CA LYS A 160 18.93 45.56 23.07
C LYS A 160 17.90 44.48 23.42
N LEU A 161 16.63 44.70 23.07
CA LEU A 161 15.54 43.73 23.28
C LEU A 161 15.40 42.73 22.13
N ILE A 162 15.66 43.14 20.89
CA ILE A 162 15.43 42.31 19.69
C ILE A 162 16.60 41.36 19.41
N LYS A 163 17.84 41.76 19.69
CA LYS A 163 19.04 40.94 19.43
C LYS A 163 19.06 39.57 20.13
N PRO A 164 18.70 39.43 21.42
CA PRO A 164 18.62 38.11 22.06
C PRO A 164 17.48 37.25 21.50
N TYR A 165 16.35 37.85 21.09
CA TYR A 165 15.27 37.12 20.41
C TYR A 165 15.70 36.61 19.04
N LEU A 166 16.41 37.41 18.25
CA LEU A 166 16.95 37.01 16.94
C LEU A 166 18.01 35.92 17.07
N GLN A 167 18.89 35.99 18.09
CA GLN A 167 19.86 34.93 18.36
C GLN A 167 19.18 33.62 18.78
N LYS A 168 18.16 33.70 19.65
CA LYS A 168 17.38 32.52 20.04
C LYS A 168 16.65 31.91 18.84
N LEU A 169 16.02 32.73 18.01
CA LEU A 169 15.32 32.29 16.80
C LEU A 169 16.28 31.66 15.79
N ASN A 170 17.48 32.21 15.60
CA ASN A 170 18.50 31.62 14.73
C ASN A 170 18.98 30.27 15.28
N SER A 171 19.17 30.14 16.60
CA SER A 171 19.59 28.87 17.20
C SER A 171 18.50 27.79 17.12
N GLU A 172 17.23 28.17 17.23
CA GLU A 172 16.10 27.25 17.03
C GLU A 172 15.98 26.86 15.55
N PHE A 173 16.23 27.81 14.63
CA PHE A 173 16.25 27.55 13.20
C PHE A 173 17.38 26.61 12.79
N GLU A 174 18.60 26.79 13.30
CA GLU A 174 19.73 25.89 13.05
C GLU A 174 19.42 24.48 13.53
N LYS A 175 18.91 24.33 14.76
CA LYS A 175 18.47 23.03 15.31
C LYS A 175 17.40 22.37 14.45
N LEU A 176 16.37 23.12 14.04
CA LEU A 176 15.31 22.59 13.19
C LEU A 176 15.85 22.18 11.80
N SER A 177 16.79 22.96 11.25
CA SER A 177 17.42 22.68 9.97
C SER A 177 18.27 21.41 10.01
N GLU A 178 19.02 21.19 11.09
CA GLU A 178 19.79 19.97 11.31
C GLU A 178 18.89 18.75 11.49
N GLU A 179 17.80 18.90 12.25
CA GLU A 179 16.82 17.83 12.47
C GLU A 179 16.11 17.47 11.16
N LEU A 180 15.74 18.46 10.35
CA LEU A 180 15.19 18.27 9.02
C LEU A 180 16.20 17.53 8.12
N LEU A 181 17.46 17.94 8.12
CA LEU A 181 18.51 17.32 7.31
C LEU A 181 18.78 15.86 7.73
N LYS A 182 18.77 15.58 9.03
CA LYS A 182 18.82 14.21 9.58
C LYS A 182 17.60 13.39 9.14
N SER A 183 16.41 13.98 9.15
CA SER A 183 15.18 13.32 8.72
C SER A 183 15.18 13.01 7.21
N PHE A 184 15.69 13.90 6.37
CA PHE A 184 15.85 13.69 4.93
C PHE A 184 16.84 12.57 4.64
N LYS A 185 18.01 12.56 5.29
CA LYS A 185 18.99 11.47 5.15
C LYS A 185 18.41 10.13 5.63
N ALA A 186 17.60 10.12 6.69
CA ALA A 186 16.93 8.91 7.17
C ALA A 186 15.85 8.42 6.20
N LEU A 187 15.10 9.33 5.57
CA LEU A 187 14.11 9.02 4.55
C LEU A 187 14.76 8.46 3.28
N GLU A 188 15.83 9.09 2.79
CA GLU A 188 16.57 8.63 1.62
C GLU A 188 17.15 7.22 1.82
N LYS A 189 17.69 6.93 3.02
CA LYS A 189 18.13 5.58 3.38
C LYS A 189 16.98 4.58 3.41
N LYS A 190 15.83 4.97 3.98
CA LYS A 190 14.64 4.11 4.00
C LYS A 190 14.11 3.86 2.60
N GLU A 191 14.14 4.84 1.72
CA GLU A 191 13.67 4.73 0.34
C GLU A 191 14.56 3.78 -0.46
N LYS A 192 15.89 3.92 -0.35
CA LYS A 192 16.86 2.98 -0.93
C LYS A 192 16.64 1.54 -0.45
N GLN A 193 16.47 1.34 0.86
CA GLN A 193 16.15 0.03 1.43
C GLN A 193 14.82 -0.54 0.92
N LEU A 194 13.82 0.32 0.69
CA LEU A 194 12.52 -0.10 0.19
C LEU A 194 12.60 -0.49 -1.29
N GLU A 195 13.40 0.22 -2.07
CA GLU A 195 13.67 -0.09 -3.47
C GLU A 195 14.44 -1.42 -3.63
N GLU A 196 15.46 -1.65 -2.80
CA GLU A 196 16.18 -2.93 -2.74
C GLU A 196 15.25 -4.09 -2.34
N LYS A 197 14.42 -3.90 -1.30
CA LYS A 197 13.42 -4.90 -0.89
C LYS A 197 12.40 -5.18 -2.00
N LYS A 198 11.95 -4.17 -2.73
CA LYS A 198 11.05 -4.34 -3.88
C LYS A 198 11.71 -5.18 -4.97
N LYS A 199 12.95 -4.87 -5.34
CA LYS A 199 13.71 -5.66 -6.33
C LYS A 199 13.89 -7.11 -5.89
N PHE A 200 14.21 -7.33 -4.62
CA PHE A 200 14.33 -8.66 -4.03
C PHE A 200 13.00 -9.44 -4.05
N ILE A 201 11.89 -8.80 -3.67
CA ILE A 201 10.56 -9.41 -3.72
C ILE A 201 10.20 -9.79 -5.15
N LEU A 202 10.43 -8.91 -6.12
CA LEU A 202 10.13 -9.17 -7.52
C LEU A 202 10.91 -10.38 -8.06
N GLN A 203 12.20 -10.48 -7.73
CA GLN A 203 13.02 -11.66 -8.07
C GLN A 203 12.46 -12.95 -7.46
N LYS A 204 12.05 -12.90 -6.19
CA LYS A 204 11.46 -14.05 -5.50
C LYS A 204 10.12 -14.47 -6.09
N GLU A 205 9.29 -13.52 -6.51
CA GLU A 205 8.02 -13.80 -7.20
C GLU A 205 8.26 -14.48 -8.55
N GLU A 206 9.25 -14.05 -9.33
CA GLU A 206 9.62 -14.71 -10.59
C GLU A 206 10.15 -16.12 -10.39
N GLU A 207 11.00 -16.34 -9.39
CA GLU A 207 11.48 -17.68 -9.02
C GLU A 207 10.31 -18.60 -8.62
N LEU A 208 9.39 -18.11 -7.79
CA LEU A 208 8.21 -18.86 -7.37
C LEU A 208 7.31 -19.21 -8.55
N ARG A 209 7.11 -18.29 -9.50
CA ARG A 209 6.35 -18.57 -10.73
C ARG A 209 6.98 -19.68 -11.55
N LYS A 210 8.30 -19.64 -11.77
CA LYS A 210 9.03 -20.70 -12.50
C LYS A 210 8.92 -22.05 -11.81
N LEU A 211 9.03 -22.08 -10.48
CA LEU A 211 8.86 -23.32 -9.70
C LEU A 211 7.43 -23.85 -9.78
N LEU A 212 6.42 -22.97 -9.73
CA LEU A 212 5.02 -23.33 -9.87
C LEU A 212 4.73 -23.92 -11.24
N ASP A 213 5.20 -23.28 -12.32
CA ASP A 213 5.03 -23.78 -13.69
C ASP A 213 5.70 -25.15 -13.87
N LYS A 214 6.90 -25.33 -13.31
CA LYS A 214 7.59 -26.62 -13.30
C LYS A 214 6.80 -27.69 -12.55
N ALA A 215 6.23 -27.36 -11.39
CA ALA A 215 5.43 -28.29 -10.60
C ALA A 215 4.13 -28.69 -11.33
N ILE A 216 3.44 -27.73 -11.96
CA ILE A 216 2.23 -28.00 -12.75
C ILE A 216 2.54 -28.92 -13.94
N ASN A 217 3.65 -28.67 -14.65
CA ASN A 217 4.04 -29.51 -15.78
C ASN A 217 4.40 -30.93 -15.33
N LEU A 218 5.16 -31.07 -14.25
CA LEU A 218 5.49 -32.39 -13.68
C LEU A 218 4.23 -33.15 -13.23
N GLU A 219 3.28 -32.46 -12.58
CA GLU A 219 2.01 -33.07 -12.18
C GLU A 219 1.20 -33.52 -13.40
N ARG A 220 1.17 -32.71 -14.47
CA ARG A 220 0.48 -33.05 -15.72
C ARG A 220 1.11 -34.29 -16.38
N GLU A 221 2.43 -34.34 -16.49
CA GLU A 221 3.16 -35.49 -17.03
C GLU A 221 2.95 -36.75 -16.19
N GLU A 222 2.91 -36.63 -14.86
CA GLU A 222 2.62 -37.75 -13.98
C GLU A 222 1.19 -38.25 -14.14
N ARG A 223 0.21 -37.34 -14.20
CA ARG A 223 -1.20 -37.69 -14.48
C ARG A 223 -1.35 -38.38 -15.82
N GLU A 224 -0.68 -37.91 -16.87
CA GLU A 224 -0.70 -38.56 -18.19
C GLU A 224 -0.08 -39.96 -18.15
N ARG A 225 1.06 -40.13 -17.46
CA ARG A 225 1.68 -41.45 -17.27
C ARG A 225 0.77 -42.40 -16.48
N ASN A 226 0.13 -41.91 -15.43
CA ASN A 226 -0.81 -42.69 -14.63
C ASN A 226 -2.06 -43.05 -15.43
N ASN A 227 -2.62 -42.13 -16.22
CA ASN A 227 -3.74 -42.41 -17.12
C ASN A 227 -3.41 -43.49 -18.14
N LYS A 228 -2.22 -43.43 -18.77
CA LYS A 228 -1.74 -44.49 -19.69
C LYS A 228 -1.61 -45.84 -18.99
N LYS A 229 -1.13 -45.88 -17.74
CA LYS A 229 -1.07 -47.11 -16.93
C LYS A 229 -2.46 -47.65 -16.62
N VAL A 230 -3.38 -46.79 -16.18
CA VAL A 230 -4.79 -47.14 -15.91
C VAL A 230 -5.45 -47.72 -17.16
N GLU A 231 -5.28 -47.11 -18.33
CA GLU A 231 -5.87 -47.61 -19.58
C GLU A 231 -5.31 -48.96 -20.00
N LYS A 232 -3.99 -49.16 -19.87
CA LYS A 232 -3.35 -50.46 -20.16
C LYS A 232 -3.88 -51.55 -19.22
N LEU A 233 -3.91 -51.27 -17.91
CA LEU A 233 -4.42 -52.21 -16.91
C LEU A 233 -5.91 -52.50 -17.11
N LEU A 234 -6.72 -51.47 -17.37
CA LEU A 234 -8.16 -51.63 -17.63
C LEU A 234 -8.43 -52.61 -18.77
N ARG A 235 -7.65 -52.56 -19.87
CA ARG A 235 -7.82 -53.49 -21.00
C ARG A 235 -7.52 -54.94 -20.63
N ILE A 236 -6.54 -55.16 -19.74
CA ILE A 236 -6.15 -56.50 -19.26
C ILE A 236 -7.22 -56.99 -18.28
N ILE A 237 -7.50 -56.20 -17.24
CA ILE A 237 -8.42 -56.53 -16.13
C ILE A 237 -9.85 -56.70 -16.61
N ALA A 238 -10.30 -55.94 -17.62
CA ALA A 238 -11.64 -56.13 -18.18
C ALA A 238 -11.86 -57.54 -18.73
N LYS A 239 -10.80 -58.21 -19.22
CA LYS A 239 -10.85 -59.56 -19.80
C LYS A 239 -10.46 -60.67 -18.82
N ALA A 240 -9.68 -60.36 -17.79
CA ALA A 240 -9.28 -61.30 -16.76
C ALA A 240 -10.47 -61.74 -15.88
N ASP A 241 -10.38 -62.94 -15.31
CA ASP A 241 -11.25 -63.39 -14.22
C ASP A 241 -10.99 -62.57 -12.93
N PRO A 242 -11.96 -62.49 -12.01
CA PRO A 242 -11.86 -61.65 -10.82
C PRO A 242 -10.66 -61.96 -9.92
N ASP A 243 -10.29 -63.23 -9.77
CA ASP A 243 -9.21 -63.65 -8.87
C ASP A 243 -7.84 -63.24 -9.43
N SER A 244 -7.56 -63.55 -10.70
CA SER A 244 -6.32 -63.15 -11.37
C SER A 244 -6.19 -61.61 -11.46
N ALA A 245 -7.32 -60.92 -11.66
CA ALA A 245 -7.37 -59.46 -11.64
C ALA A 245 -7.10 -58.89 -10.25
N GLY A 246 -7.61 -59.53 -9.19
CA GLY A 246 -7.37 -59.17 -7.79
C GLY A 246 -5.89 -59.28 -7.43
N GLU A 247 -5.24 -60.39 -7.79
CA GLU A 247 -3.81 -60.58 -7.58
C GLU A 247 -2.98 -59.50 -8.31
N THR A 248 -3.31 -59.24 -9.58
CA THR A 248 -2.62 -58.23 -10.38
C THR A 248 -2.76 -56.83 -9.79
N LEU A 249 -3.97 -56.43 -9.38
CA LEU A 249 -4.20 -55.11 -8.80
C LEU A 249 -3.60 -54.97 -7.40
N SER A 250 -3.38 -56.07 -6.68
CA SER A 250 -2.74 -56.06 -5.36
C SER A 250 -1.27 -55.64 -5.39
N GLN A 251 -0.61 -55.77 -6.54
CA GLN A 251 0.78 -55.34 -6.77
C GLN A 251 0.90 -53.91 -7.30
N VAL A 252 -0.22 -53.25 -7.58
CA VAL A 252 -0.27 -51.91 -8.19
C VAL A 252 -0.52 -50.85 -7.11
N LYS A 253 -0.07 -49.62 -7.35
CA LYS A 253 -0.35 -48.49 -6.45
C LYS A 253 -1.88 -48.35 -6.21
N PRO A 254 -2.33 -48.16 -4.96
CA PRO A 254 -3.75 -48.12 -4.62
C PRO A 254 -4.57 -47.12 -5.43
N GLU A 255 -3.99 -45.97 -5.77
CA GLU A 255 -4.67 -44.94 -6.58
C GLU A 255 -4.95 -45.44 -8.01
N ILE A 256 -3.98 -46.14 -8.61
CA ILE A 256 -4.12 -46.67 -9.97
C ILE A 256 -5.12 -47.81 -9.97
N ALA A 257 -5.05 -48.72 -8.98
CA ALA A 257 -6.01 -49.82 -8.84
C ALA A 257 -7.44 -49.30 -8.64
N GLY A 258 -7.63 -48.30 -7.76
CA GLY A 258 -8.93 -47.66 -7.56
C GLY A 258 -9.47 -46.98 -8.84
N GLU A 259 -8.64 -46.28 -9.61
CA GLU A 259 -9.04 -45.71 -10.90
C GLU A 259 -9.45 -46.78 -11.94
N VAL A 260 -8.75 -47.92 -11.97
CA VAL A 260 -9.10 -49.05 -12.84
C VAL A 260 -10.48 -49.60 -12.45
N LEU A 261 -10.71 -49.86 -11.15
CA LEU A 261 -12.00 -50.37 -10.65
C LEU A 261 -13.15 -49.41 -10.96
N ILE A 262 -12.95 -48.10 -10.78
CA ILE A 262 -13.93 -47.07 -11.13
C ILE A 262 -14.24 -47.08 -12.63
N LYS A 263 -13.25 -47.34 -13.49
CA LYS A 263 -13.44 -47.32 -14.95
C LYS A 263 -14.00 -48.63 -15.52
N LEU A 264 -14.01 -49.73 -14.76
CA LEU A 264 -14.62 -50.99 -15.21
C LEU A 264 -16.12 -50.83 -15.48
N PRO A 265 -16.65 -51.32 -16.62
CA PRO A 265 -18.06 -51.12 -16.96
C PRO A 265 -19.02 -51.80 -15.97
N ASN A 266 -18.62 -52.93 -15.39
CA ASN A 266 -19.46 -53.73 -14.49
C ASN A 266 -19.04 -53.52 -13.03
N ILE A 267 -19.99 -53.03 -12.20
CA ILE A 267 -19.81 -52.77 -10.76
C ILE A 267 -19.60 -54.07 -9.98
N ARG A 268 -20.36 -55.13 -10.29
CA ARG A 268 -20.25 -56.43 -9.61
C ARG A 268 -18.87 -57.02 -9.81
N LYS A 269 -18.40 -57.04 -11.06
CA LYS A 269 -17.03 -57.48 -11.39
C LYS A 269 -15.97 -56.65 -10.65
N ALA A 270 -16.14 -55.34 -10.53
CA ALA A 270 -15.21 -54.50 -9.78
C ALA A 270 -15.23 -54.81 -8.26
N GLY A 271 -16.39 -55.14 -7.69
CA GLY A 271 -16.52 -55.59 -6.31
C GLY A 271 -15.92 -56.98 -6.06
N GLU A 272 -16.12 -57.92 -6.99
CA GLU A 272 -15.50 -59.26 -6.97
C GLU A 272 -13.98 -59.14 -6.99
N ILE A 273 -13.44 -58.37 -7.95
CA ILE A 273 -11.99 -58.12 -8.04
C ILE A 273 -11.44 -57.54 -6.75
N LEU A 274 -12.12 -56.54 -6.18
CA LEU A 274 -11.68 -55.91 -4.92
C LEU A 274 -11.73 -56.88 -3.74
N SER A 275 -12.66 -57.83 -3.75
CA SER A 275 -12.79 -58.88 -2.72
C SER A 275 -11.71 -59.96 -2.86
N SER A 276 -11.24 -60.22 -4.08
CA SER A 276 -10.15 -61.16 -4.38
C SER A 276 -8.75 -60.54 -4.28
N MET A 277 -8.63 -59.25 -3.91
CA MET A 277 -7.34 -58.61 -3.65
C MET A 277 -6.73 -59.08 -2.32
N ASP A 278 -5.41 -58.95 -2.19
CA ASP A 278 -4.72 -59.07 -0.91
C ASP A 278 -5.35 -58.11 0.12
N PRO A 279 -5.70 -58.55 1.35
CA PRO A 279 -6.43 -57.73 2.31
C PRO A 279 -5.77 -56.39 2.64
N GLU A 280 -4.44 -56.34 2.69
CA GLU A 280 -3.71 -55.10 3.02
C GLU A 280 -3.81 -54.10 1.86
N SER A 281 -3.62 -54.58 0.63
CA SER A 281 -3.77 -53.78 -0.58
C SER A 281 -5.22 -53.34 -0.81
N ALA A 282 -6.18 -54.24 -0.59
CA ALA A 282 -7.62 -53.97 -0.69
C ALA A 282 -8.05 -52.85 0.27
N GLY A 283 -7.60 -52.90 1.54
CA GLY A 283 -7.88 -51.87 2.52
C GLY A 283 -7.42 -50.47 2.08
N LYS A 284 -6.21 -50.38 1.51
CA LYS A 284 -5.67 -49.11 0.97
C LYS A 284 -6.46 -48.61 -0.24
N VAL A 285 -6.94 -49.51 -1.10
CA VAL A 285 -7.79 -49.16 -2.25
C VAL A 285 -9.16 -48.69 -1.79
N ILE A 286 -9.76 -49.35 -0.80
CA ILE A 286 -11.02 -48.92 -0.17
C ILE A 286 -10.88 -47.53 0.44
N GLU A 287 -9.80 -47.27 1.17
CA GLU A 287 -9.52 -45.95 1.74
C GLU A 287 -9.44 -44.87 0.64
N TYR A 288 -8.74 -45.16 -0.46
CA TYR A 288 -8.69 -44.27 -1.62
C TYR A 288 -10.08 -44.01 -2.21
N LEU A 289 -10.89 -45.06 -2.39
CA LEU A 289 -12.25 -44.96 -2.92
C LEU A 289 -13.16 -44.11 -2.00
N MET A 290 -13.08 -44.31 -0.68
CA MET A 290 -13.82 -43.50 0.30
C MET A 290 -13.43 -42.02 0.24
N ARG A 291 -12.12 -41.72 0.30
CA ARG A 291 -11.60 -40.35 0.19
C ARG A 291 -12.03 -39.67 -1.11
N LYS A 292 -12.10 -40.43 -2.21
CA LYS A 292 -12.54 -39.93 -3.52
C LYS A 292 -14.05 -39.71 -3.57
N LYS A 293 -14.85 -40.60 -2.97
CA LYS A 293 -16.30 -40.45 -2.82
C LYS A 293 -16.67 -39.17 -2.06
N GLU A 294 -15.98 -38.86 -0.96
CA GLU A 294 -16.23 -37.65 -0.15
C GLU A 294 -16.02 -36.34 -0.93
N LYS A 295 -15.04 -36.34 -1.84
CA LYS A 295 -14.71 -35.17 -2.67
C LYS A 295 -15.68 -34.96 -3.84
N LEU A 296 -16.48 -35.97 -4.18
CA LEU A 296 -17.43 -35.92 -5.29
C LEU A 296 -18.84 -35.58 -4.79
N THR A 297 -19.42 -34.50 -5.34
CA THR A 297 -20.88 -34.28 -5.25
C THR A 297 -21.62 -35.34 -6.09
N ALA A 298 -22.94 -35.45 -5.98
CA ALA A 298 -23.78 -36.53 -6.54
C ALA A 298 -23.58 -36.76 -8.06
N THR A 299 -22.53 -37.50 -8.41
CA THR A 299 -22.07 -37.76 -9.78
C THR A 299 -22.22 -39.25 -10.09
N PRO A 300 -22.32 -39.65 -11.38
CA PRO A 300 -22.33 -41.05 -11.78
C PRO A 300 -21.13 -41.84 -11.24
N VAL A 301 -19.97 -41.19 -11.17
CA VAL A 301 -18.74 -41.76 -10.60
C VAL A 301 -18.91 -42.05 -9.10
N ARG A 302 -19.52 -41.13 -8.34
CA ARG A 302 -19.80 -41.34 -6.92
C ARG A 302 -20.73 -42.54 -6.70
N LYS A 303 -21.85 -42.62 -7.44
CA LYS A 303 -22.78 -43.76 -7.35
C LYS A 303 -22.09 -45.08 -7.66
N LYS A 304 -21.16 -45.08 -8.61
CA LYS A 304 -20.37 -46.25 -8.97
C LYS A 304 -19.43 -46.68 -7.86
N ILE A 305 -18.72 -45.74 -7.24
CA ILE A 305 -17.88 -46.02 -6.07
C ILE A 305 -18.71 -46.58 -4.93
N GLU A 306 -19.88 -45.97 -4.64
CA GLU A 306 -20.82 -46.46 -3.64
C GLU A 306 -21.27 -47.90 -3.94
N GLY A 307 -21.57 -48.21 -5.20
CA GLY A 307 -21.91 -49.57 -5.62
C GLY A 307 -20.77 -50.57 -5.38
N ILE A 308 -19.53 -50.22 -5.75
CA ILE A 308 -18.37 -51.10 -5.52
C ILE A 308 -18.16 -51.37 -4.02
N LEU A 309 -18.27 -50.34 -3.17
CA LEU A 309 -18.09 -50.47 -1.73
C LEU A 309 -19.20 -51.32 -1.09
N LYS A 310 -20.46 -51.12 -1.48
CA LYS A 310 -21.59 -51.93 -1.00
C LYS A 310 -21.46 -53.41 -1.30
N TYR A 311 -20.90 -53.75 -2.48
CA TYR A 311 -20.61 -55.14 -2.83
C TYR A 311 -19.71 -55.80 -1.78
N VAL A 312 -18.62 -55.13 -1.43
CA VAL A 312 -17.62 -55.65 -0.49
C VAL A 312 -18.14 -55.69 0.94
N GLU A 313 -19.04 -54.77 1.31
CA GLU A 313 -19.73 -54.75 2.61
C GLU A 313 -20.82 -55.83 2.74
N GLY A 314 -21.12 -56.58 1.66
CA GLY A 314 -22.17 -57.60 1.65
C GLY A 314 -23.59 -57.04 1.62
N GLU A 315 -23.75 -55.74 1.33
CA GLU A 315 -25.06 -55.14 1.09
C GLU A 315 -25.54 -55.51 -0.31
N ASN A 316 -26.65 -56.25 -0.41
CA ASN A 316 -27.21 -56.69 -1.69
C ASN A 316 -27.39 -55.51 -2.68
N LEU A 317 -26.80 -55.67 -3.88
CA LEU A 317 -26.73 -54.69 -4.98
C LEU A 317 -27.79 -54.84 -6.08
#